data_AF-F8DXX5-F1
#
_entry.id   AF-F8DXX5-F1
#
_cell.length_a   1.000
_cell.length_b   1.000
_cell.length_c   1.000
_cell.angle_alpha   90.00
_cell.angle_beta   90.00
_cell.angle_gamma   90.00
#
_symmetry.space_group_name_H-M   'P 1'
#
loop_
_entity.id
_entity.type
_entity.pdbx_description
1 polymer ?
#
loop_
_entity_poly.entity_id
_entity_poly.type
_entity_poly.pdbx_seq_one_letter_code
_entity_poly.pdbx_strand_id
1 'polypeptide(L)'
;MTSDPSEVPAGAARSTSSQHVTRAERFSAANRADPANSTGHVEPTDGMEPADGMEPAPKRPNQTKKQRKQKKRRRDLVWIILGVLILLYPIVATLYNDWQLNNQAEAYSHDVDNIQPPQLTQHYLQQARAYNEYLAKQGHHARPAKEGDEGFDRYMKTLNPPETKGVMARLRIPSIDVDLPVYHTTNSDVLYRGAGHMYGSDLPVGGDGNNSLISAHTGMVNASMFDNLRKLKDGDEVFVEVMGEKLKYKVHGRKVVKPNEWQQVTYEKGKDKLTLVTCTPYGINTDRLLVNAERVPLDNPNEPSGGWRPVLSWWMILDLIIILLVLLVVAWREYKAWRRKKKQKETKATQATEQTA
;
A
#
# COMPACT_ATOMS: atom_id res chain seq x y z
N MET A 1 43.42 -53.12 35.01
CA MET A 1 42.17 -53.72 35.50
C MET A 1 41.06 -52.76 35.14
N THR A 2 40.54 -52.87 33.91
CA THR A 2 39.28 -53.59 33.56
C THR A 2 38.06 -52.82 34.09
N SER A 3 37.11 -52.35 33.30
CA SER A 3 36.70 -52.70 31.94
C SER A 3 35.75 -51.62 31.38
N ASP A 4 35.86 -51.40 30.07
CA ASP A 4 35.03 -50.56 29.20
C ASP A 4 33.98 -51.47 28.45
N PRO A 5 33.36 -51.07 27.33
CA PRO A 5 32.08 -50.36 27.09
C PRO A 5 31.00 -51.24 26.38
N SER A 6 29.83 -50.65 26.06
CA SER A 6 29.00 -50.83 24.83
C SER A 6 27.50 -50.54 25.15
N GLU A 7 26.58 -50.10 24.26
CA GLU A 7 26.59 -49.94 22.81
C GLU A 7 25.42 -49.04 22.36
N VAL A 8 25.61 -48.47 21.17
CA VAL A 8 24.68 -47.73 20.31
C VAL A 8 23.72 -48.73 19.63
N PRO A 9 22.63 -48.29 18.97
CA PRO A 9 22.68 -48.46 17.52
C PRO A 9 22.22 -47.25 16.71
N ALA A 10 22.81 -47.19 15.52
CA ALA A 10 22.67 -46.20 14.46
C ALA A 10 21.75 -46.72 13.34
N GLY A 11 21.32 -45.78 12.49
CA GLY A 11 20.83 -46.05 11.13
C GLY A 11 19.31 -46.03 10.99
N ALA A 12 18.69 -45.51 9.94
CA ALA A 12 19.20 -44.97 8.68
C ALA A 12 18.09 -44.16 8.01
N ALA A 13 18.49 -43.20 7.17
CA ALA A 13 17.63 -42.47 6.26
C ALA A 13 16.95 -43.37 5.21
N ARG A 14 15.73 -43.01 4.79
CA ARG A 14 15.22 -43.17 3.40
C ARG A 14 13.89 -42.46 3.18
N SER A 15 13.93 -41.43 2.34
CA SER A 15 13.04 -41.14 1.20
C SER A 15 11.71 -41.91 1.11
N THR A 16 10.59 -41.18 1.14
CA THR A 16 9.34 -41.49 0.42
C THR A 16 8.74 -40.17 -0.10
N SER A 17 9.08 -39.74 -1.31
CA SER A 17 8.34 -39.95 -2.57
C SER A 17 6.82 -39.86 -2.45
N SER A 18 6.29 -38.70 -2.88
CA SER A 18 5.15 -38.50 -3.78
C SER A 18 4.38 -39.77 -4.18
N GLN A 19 3.12 -39.88 -3.76
CA GLN A 19 2.04 -40.55 -4.50
C GLN A 19 0.68 -39.93 -4.15
N HIS A 20 0.25 -38.91 -4.90
CA HIS A 20 -1.19 -38.70 -5.11
C HIS A 20 -1.56 -39.36 -6.43
N VAL A 21 -2.13 -40.56 -6.30
CA VAL A 21 -2.65 -41.37 -7.38
C VAL A 21 -3.92 -40.75 -7.93
N THR A 22 -3.88 -40.56 -9.24
CA THR A 22 -4.99 -40.34 -10.16
C THR A 22 -6.09 -41.41 -10.04
N ARG A 23 -7.36 -41.01 -10.01
CA ARG A 23 -8.43 -41.85 -10.58
C ARG A 23 -9.48 -40.98 -11.26
N ALA A 24 -9.42 -41.02 -12.58
CA ALA A 24 -10.51 -40.70 -13.47
C ALA A 24 -11.49 -41.87 -13.51
N GLU A 25 -12.77 -41.62 -13.23
CA GLU A 25 -13.91 -42.36 -13.75
C GLU A 25 -14.95 -41.31 -14.16
N ARG A 26 -15.07 -41.05 -15.47
CA ARG A 26 -16.03 -41.68 -16.38
C ARG A 26 -17.48 -41.34 -16.02
N PHE A 27 -17.98 -40.25 -16.63
CA PHE A 27 -19.32 -40.28 -17.20
C PHE A 27 -19.23 -39.96 -18.68
N SER A 28 -19.58 -40.99 -19.46
CA SER A 28 -19.68 -41.06 -20.90
C SER A 28 -21.11 -40.78 -21.31
N ALA A 29 -21.31 -39.86 -22.24
CA ALA A 29 -22.28 -39.92 -23.35
C ALA A 29 -22.22 -38.57 -24.08
N ALA A 30 -21.36 -38.46 -25.08
CA ALA A 30 -21.67 -38.76 -26.48
C ALA A 30 -22.20 -37.52 -27.22
N ASN A 31 -21.28 -36.79 -27.85
CA ASN A 31 -21.58 -35.99 -29.03
C ASN A 31 -20.42 -36.17 -30.04
N ARG A 32 -20.72 -36.96 -31.07
CA ARG A 32 -20.08 -37.06 -32.39
C ARG A 32 -21.28 -36.94 -33.35
N ALA A 33 -21.26 -36.27 -34.48
CA ALA A 33 -20.20 -35.67 -35.26
C ALA A 33 -20.82 -34.65 -36.24
N ASP A 34 -20.03 -33.69 -36.72
CA ASP A 34 -20.15 -33.07 -38.06
C ASP A 34 -19.93 -34.14 -39.17
N PRO A 35 -20.09 -33.90 -40.50
CA PRO A 35 -20.26 -32.63 -41.22
C PRO A 35 -21.24 -32.64 -42.43
N ALA A 36 -21.48 -31.42 -42.94
CA ALA A 36 -21.55 -31.01 -44.35
C ALA A 36 -22.37 -31.79 -45.42
N ASN A 37 -23.26 -30.99 -46.03
CA ASN A 37 -23.47 -30.81 -47.48
C ASN A 37 -24.30 -31.86 -48.25
N SER A 38 -25.46 -31.42 -48.75
CA SER A 38 -26.02 -31.90 -50.01
C SER A 38 -27.03 -30.89 -50.55
N THR A 39 -26.66 -30.31 -51.68
CA THR A 39 -27.50 -29.57 -52.63
C THR A 39 -28.76 -30.34 -53.04
N GLY A 40 -29.86 -29.61 -53.23
CA GLY A 40 -31.08 -30.13 -53.85
C GLY A 40 -31.96 -28.98 -54.33
N HIS A 41 -31.79 -28.60 -55.61
CA HIS A 41 -32.73 -27.78 -56.36
C HIS A 41 -33.99 -28.61 -56.68
N VAL A 42 -35.19 -28.05 -56.46
CA VAL A 42 -36.41 -28.38 -57.22
C VAL A 42 -37.21 -27.09 -57.45
N GLU A 43 -37.74 -27.00 -58.66
CA GLU A 43 -38.38 -25.90 -59.41
C GLU A 43 -39.64 -25.24 -58.81
N PRO A 44 -40.05 -24.08 -59.38
CA PRO A 44 -41.23 -23.33 -58.96
C PRO A 44 -42.50 -23.84 -59.66
N THR A 45 -43.64 -23.73 -58.99
CA THR A 45 -44.95 -23.81 -59.64
C THR A 45 -45.79 -22.62 -59.25
N ASP A 46 -46.21 -21.89 -60.28
CA ASP A 46 -47.18 -20.81 -60.28
C ASP A 46 -48.53 -21.20 -59.66
N GLY A 47 -49.21 -20.22 -59.06
CA GLY A 47 -50.63 -20.36 -58.75
C GLY A 47 -51.20 -19.35 -57.77
N MET A 48 -51.90 -18.35 -58.32
CA MET A 48 -53.07 -17.64 -57.77
C MET A 48 -52.91 -16.43 -56.84
N GLU A 49 -53.68 -15.40 -57.23
CA GLU A 49 -53.86 -14.02 -56.76
C GLU A 49 -54.32 -13.81 -55.29
N PRO A 50 -54.25 -12.56 -54.78
CA PRO A 50 -54.37 -12.24 -53.36
C PRO A 50 -55.82 -12.08 -52.90
N ALA A 51 -56.13 -12.57 -51.70
CA ALA A 51 -57.35 -12.20 -51.00
C ALA A 51 -57.09 -11.00 -50.08
N ASP A 52 -57.82 -9.93 -50.38
CA ASP A 52 -57.95 -8.70 -49.60
C ASP A 52 -58.35 -8.93 -48.15
N GLY A 53 -57.92 -7.99 -47.30
CA GLY A 53 -58.69 -7.62 -46.11
C GLY A 53 -58.17 -8.19 -44.79
N MET A 54 -57.09 -7.62 -44.26
CA MET A 54 -56.97 -7.45 -42.82
C MET A 54 -56.30 -6.12 -42.51
N GLU A 55 -57.09 -5.18 -41.99
CA GLU A 55 -56.64 -3.90 -41.45
C GLU A 55 -55.52 -4.14 -40.40
N PRO A 56 -54.36 -3.47 -40.47
CA PRO A 56 -53.34 -3.64 -39.45
C PRO A 56 -53.84 -3.05 -38.13
N ALA A 57 -54.00 -3.91 -37.12
CA ALA A 57 -54.39 -3.54 -35.76
C ALA A 57 -53.63 -2.30 -35.24
N PRO A 58 -54.28 -1.40 -34.47
CA PRO A 58 -53.68 -0.14 -34.06
C PRO A 58 -52.43 -0.39 -33.19
N LYS A 59 -51.29 0.16 -33.62
CA LYS A 59 -50.02 0.10 -32.88
C LYS A 59 -50.22 0.68 -31.48
N ARG A 60 -50.18 -0.19 -30.45
CA ARG A 60 -50.22 0.21 -29.03
C ARG A 60 -49.16 1.28 -28.74
N PRO A 61 -49.49 2.36 -28.00
CA PRO A 61 -48.62 3.52 -27.88
C PRO A 61 -47.39 3.21 -27.03
N ASN A 62 -46.20 3.26 -27.64
CA ASN A 62 -44.84 3.68 -27.19
C ASN A 62 -44.34 3.49 -25.72
N GLN A 63 -45.07 2.83 -24.82
CA GLN A 63 -44.73 2.68 -23.40
C GLN A 63 -43.54 1.73 -23.18
N THR A 64 -43.43 0.68 -24.00
CA THR A 64 -42.33 -0.31 -23.93
C THR A 64 -40.96 0.28 -24.26
N LYS A 65 -40.88 1.24 -25.19
CA LYS A 65 -39.61 1.93 -25.55
C LYS A 65 -39.13 2.88 -24.44
N LYS A 66 -40.05 3.59 -23.76
CA LYS A 66 -39.74 4.51 -22.67
C LYS A 66 -39.26 3.75 -21.42
N GLN A 67 -39.94 2.67 -21.05
CA GLN A 67 -39.52 1.79 -19.95
C GLN A 67 -38.17 1.10 -20.23
N ARG A 68 -37.94 0.59 -21.45
CA ARG A 68 -36.63 0.04 -21.87
C ARG A 68 -35.50 1.07 -21.79
N LYS A 69 -35.74 2.31 -22.26
CA LYS A 69 -34.75 3.41 -22.16
C LYS A 69 -34.44 3.81 -20.71
N GLN A 70 -35.44 3.82 -19.83
CA GLN A 70 -35.27 4.14 -18.41
C GLN A 70 -34.54 3.02 -17.64
N LYS A 71 -34.83 1.75 -17.94
CA LYS A 71 -34.11 0.58 -17.38
C LYS A 71 -32.65 0.54 -17.85
N LYS A 72 -32.37 0.84 -19.13
CA LYS A 72 -31.00 0.96 -19.66
C LYS A 72 -30.21 2.06 -18.95
N ARG A 73 -30.81 3.26 -18.81
CA ARG A 73 -30.16 4.39 -18.13
C ARG A 73 -29.85 4.12 -16.64
N ARG A 74 -30.73 3.42 -15.92
CA ARG A 74 -30.44 2.98 -14.53
C ARG A 74 -29.27 2.00 -14.47
N ARG A 75 -29.22 1.03 -15.39
CA ARG A 75 -28.12 0.06 -15.48
C ARG A 75 -26.79 0.75 -15.79
N ASP A 76 -26.77 1.69 -16.73
CA ASP A 76 -25.57 2.42 -17.11
C ASP A 76 -25.04 3.26 -15.91
N LEU A 77 -25.93 3.86 -15.11
CA LEU A 77 -25.56 4.58 -13.89
C LEU A 77 -24.93 3.66 -12.84
N VAL A 78 -25.46 2.44 -12.66
CA VAL A 78 -24.92 1.45 -11.72
C VAL A 78 -23.48 1.08 -12.09
N TRP A 79 -23.18 0.85 -13.37
CA TRP A 79 -21.81 0.56 -13.81
C TRP A 79 -20.85 1.74 -13.62
N ILE A 80 -21.33 2.98 -13.81
CA ILE A 80 -20.53 4.18 -13.54
C ILE A 80 -20.22 4.29 -12.05
N ILE A 81 -21.21 4.11 -11.18
CA ILE A 81 -21.02 4.14 -9.73
C ILE A 81 -20.02 3.06 -9.32
N LEU A 82 -20.15 1.85 -9.84
CA LEU A 82 -19.23 0.76 -9.55
C LEU A 82 -17.80 1.10 -9.99
N GLY A 83 -17.62 1.68 -11.19
CA GLY A 83 -16.31 2.12 -11.67
C GLY A 83 -15.68 3.22 -10.80
N VAL A 84 -16.49 4.19 -10.36
CA VAL A 84 -16.03 5.26 -9.45
C VAL A 84 -15.62 4.68 -8.10
N LEU A 85 -16.38 3.73 -7.55
CA LEU A 85 -16.03 3.07 -6.28
C LEU A 85 -14.70 2.30 -6.39
N ILE A 86 -14.46 1.63 -7.51
CA ILE A 86 -13.19 0.93 -7.76
C ILE A 86 -12.01 1.91 -7.79
N LEU A 87 -12.15 3.06 -8.46
CA LEU A 87 -11.10 4.08 -8.51
C LEU A 87 -10.90 4.80 -7.16
N LEU A 88 -11.95 4.97 -6.37
CA LEU A 88 -11.87 5.60 -5.05
C LEU A 88 -11.25 4.69 -3.99
N TYR A 89 -11.41 3.37 -4.11
CA TYR A 89 -10.93 2.40 -3.13
C TYR A 89 -9.45 2.58 -2.74
N PRO A 90 -8.46 2.62 -3.66
CA PRO A 90 -7.05 2.74 -3.29
C PRO A 90 -6.73 4.06 -2.58
N ILE A 91 -7.43 5.16 -2.92
CA ILE A 91 -7.27 6.46 -2.25
C ILE A 91 -7.73 6.36 -0.80
N VAL A 92 -8.95 5.86 -0.58
CA VAL A 92 -9.51 5.72 0.77
C VAL A 92 -8.69 4.75 1.61
N ALA A 93 -8.28 3.62 1.03
CA ALA A 93 -7.44 2.64 1.70
C ALA A 93 -6.08 3.24 2.10
N THR A 94 -5.45 4.02 1.22
CA THR A 94 -4.18 4.71 1.51
C THR A 94 -4.31 5.69 2.66
N LEU A 95 -5.30 6.59 2.58
CA LEU A 95 -5.53 7.57 3.64
C LEU A 95 -5.88 6.93 4.99
N TYR A 96 -6.66 5.84 4.97
CA TYR A 96 -6.99 5.09 6.18
C TYR A 96 -5.76 4.44 6.81
N ASN A 97 -4.89 3.82 6.01
CA ASN A 97 -3.68 3.19 6.53
C ASN A 97 -2.65 4.23 7.00
N ASP A 98 -2.50 5.36 6.31
CA ASP A 98 -1.63 6.46 6.76
C ASP A 98 -2.10 7.01 8.11
N TRP A 99 -3.41 7.13 8.30
CA TRP A 99 -3.99 7.50 9.59
C TRP A 99 -3.72 6.43 10.67
N GLN A 100 -3.86 5.14 10.34
CA GLN A 100 -3.54 4.05 11.27
C GLN A 100 -2.06 4.05 11.68
N LEU A 101 -1.14 4.26 10.73
CA LEU A 101 0.29 4.35 10.98
C LEU A 101 0.62 5.53 11.90
N ASN A 102 0.04 6.71 11.62
CA ASN A 102 0.22 7.89 12.46
C ASN A 102 -0.28 7.65 13.88
N ASN A 103 -1.47 7.06 14.04
CA ASN A 103 -1.99 6.73 15.36
C ASN A 103 -1.12 5.72 16.11
N GLN A 104 -0.54 4.74 15.44
CA GLN A 104 0.39 3.78 16.07
C GLN A 104 1.69 4.46 16.49
N ALA A 105 2.19 5.40 15.68
CA ALA A 105 3.35 6.22 16.00
C ALA A 105 3.07 7.12 17.22
N GLU A 106 1.91 7.76 17.28
CA GLU A 106 1.51 8.60 18.42
C GLU A 106 1.25 7.77 19.69
N ALA A 107 0.61 6.61 19.55
CA ALA A 107 0.37 5.68 20.65
C ALA A 107 1.69 5.20 21.28
N TYR A 108 2.76 5.04 20.51
CA TYR A 108 4.08 4.69 21.06
C TYR A 108 4.57 5.74 22.07
N SER A 109 4.50 7.04 21.75
CA SER A 109 4.95 8.10 22.66
C SER A 109 4.15 8.04 23.97
N HIS A 110 2.83 7.80 23.89
CA HIS A 110 1.98 7.60 25.07
C HIS A 110 2.26 6.30 25.83
N ASP A 111 2.51 5.18 25.14
CA ASP A 111 2.83 3.90 25.77
C ASP A 111 4.14 4.02 26.57
N VAL A 112 5.14 4.74 26.04
CA VAL A 112 6.42 5.02 26.71
C VAL A 112 6.25 5.88 27.96
N ASP A 113 5.42 6.93 27.92
CA ASP A 113 5.14 7.78 29.08
C ASP A 113 4.49 7.01 30.25
N ASN A 114 3.81 5.90 29.93
CA ASN A 114 3.14 5.06 30.91
C ASN A 114 4.02 3.92 31.46
N ILE A 115 5.26 3.76 31.00
CA ILE A 115 6.18 2.72 31.50
C ILE A 115 6.51 3.00 32.97
N GLN A 116 6.25 1.99 33.84
CA GLN A 116 6.54 2.06 35.26
C GLN A 116 7.52 0.96 35.69
N PRO A 117 8.51 1.29 36.55
CA PRO A 117 8.78 2.62 37.10
C PRO A 117 9.48 3.55 36.08
N PRO A 118 9.44 4.89 36.22
CA PRO A 118 9.96 5.81 35.20
C PRO A 118 11.46 5.65 34.92
N GLN A 119 12.23 5.06 35.84
CA GLN A 119 13.65 4.76 35.65
C GLN A 119 13.88 3.65 34.62
N LEU A 120 12.86 2.85 34.29
CA LEU A 120 12.98 1.73 33.37
C LEU A 120 13.22 2.20 31.92
N THR A 121 12.68 3.35 31.51
CA THR A 121 12.97 3.95 30.19
C THR A 121 14.46 4.28 30.05
N GLN A 122 15.06 4.84 31.09
CA GLN A 122 16.51 5.11 31.14
C GLN A 122 17.34 3.82 31.10
N HIS A 123 16.87 2.75 31.75
CA HIS A 123 17.51 1.45 31.67
C HIS A 123 17.49 0.90 30.22
N TYR A 124 16.37 1.00 29.50
CA TYR A 124 16.30 0.59 28.09
C TYR A 124 17.24 1.41 27.19
N LEU A 125 17.34 2.72 27.40
CA LEU A 125 18.28 3.58 26.68
C LEU A 125 19.74 3.20 26.95
N GLN A 126 20.09 2.89 28.20
CA GLN A 126 21.43 2.41 28.55
C GLN A 126 21.76 1.07 27.89
N GLN A 127 20.81 0.13 27.88
CA GLN A 127 20.97 -1.14 27.17
C GLN A 127 21.19 -0.95 25.67
N ALA A 128 20.45 -0.02 25.05
CA ALA A 128 20.61 0.31 23.64
C ALA A 128 21.96 0.95 23.32
N ARG A 129 22.43 1.89 24.15
CA ARG A 129 23.77 2.49 24.01
C ARG A 129 24.87 1.44 24.16
N ALA A 130 24.75 0.55 25.15
CA ALA A 130 25.68 -0.58 25.32
C ALA A 130 25.63 -1.60 24.17
N TYR A 131 24.49 -1.72 23.48
CA TYR A 131 24.39 -2.50 22.24
C TYR A 131 25.16 -1.82 21.10
N ASN A 132 24.99 -0.51 20.90
CA ASN A 132 25.72 0.23 19.86
C ASN A 132 27.24 0.18 20.10
N GLU A 133 27.70 0.35 21.34
CA GLU A 133 29.12 0.20 21.68
C GLU A 133 29.68 -1.20 21.39
N TYR A 134 28.86 -2.24 21.63
CA TYR A 134 29.22 -3.61 21.27
C TYR A 134 29.32 -3.77 19.75
N LEU A 135 28.35 -3.25 19.00
CA LEU A 135 28.32 -3.32 17.55
C LEU A 135 29.51 -2.58 16.91
N ALA A 136 29.85 -1.40 17.42
CA ALA A 136 31.01 -0.63 16.99
C ALA A 136 32.34 -1.39 17.20
N LYS A 137 32.45 -2.24 18.22
CA LYS A 137 33.63 -3.08 18.47
C LYS A 137 33.67 -4.34 17.60
N GLN A 138 32.52 -4.95 17.32
CA GLN A 138 32.42 -6.13 16.46
C GLN A 138 32.52 -5.80 14.97
N GLY A 139 32.14 -4.58 14.60
CA GLY A 139 32.00 -4.14 13.22
C GLY A 139 30.53 -4.14 12.80
N HIS A 140 30.12 -3.00 12.26
CA HIS A 140 28.79 -2.83 11.69
C HIS A 140 28.60 -3.72 10.46
N HIS A 141 27.41 -4.29 10.33
CA HIS A 141 27.09 -5.27 9.29
C HIS A 141 25.65 -5.08 8.81
N ALA A 142 25.24 -3.82 8.62
CA ALA A 142 23.89 -3.43 8.25
C ALA A 142 23.36 -4.21 7.04
N ARG A 143 22.31 -5.00 7.25
CA ARG A 143 21.64 -5.82 6.22
C ARG A 143 20.27 -6.29 6.70
N PRO A 144 19.40 -6.81 5.80
CA PRO A 144 18.20 -7.52 6.21
C PRO A 144 18.53 -8.69 7.16
N ALA A 145 17.79 -8.79 8.25
CA ALA A 145 18.01 -9.78 9.30
C ALA A 145 17.55 -11.18 8.87
N LYS A 146 18.19 -12.21 9.41
CA LYS A 146 17.74 -13.61 9.29
C LYS A 146 17.70 -14.25 10.68
N GLU A 147 16.70 -15.09 10.91
CA GLU A 147 16.62 -15.87 12.15
C GLU A 147 17.85 -16.76 12.29
N GLY A 148 18.45 -16.78 13.48
CA GLY A 148 19.71 -17.47 13.76
C GLY A 148 20.98 -16.66 13.48
N ASP A 149 20.87 -15.41 13.00
CA ASP A 149 22.01 -14.50 12.91
C ASP A 149 22.64 -14.25 14.31
N GLU A 150 23.97 -14.16 14.36
CA GLU A 150 24.69 -13.88 15.60
C GLU A 150 24.30 -12.51 16.17
N GLY A 151 23.77 -12.48 17.41
CA GLY A 151 23.33 -11.25 18.06
C GLY A 151 21.89 -10.82 17.74
N PHE A 152 21.18 -11.58 16.88
CA PHE A 152 19.80 -11.29 16.51
C PHE A 152 18.84 -11.26 17.71
N ASP A 153 18.95 -12.24 18.62
CA ASP A 153 18.09 -12.29 19.82
C ASP A 153 18.29 -11.07 20.73
N ARG A 154 19.55 -10.63 20.88
CA ARG A 154 19.87 -9.43 21.66
C ARG A 154 19.28 -8.20 20.98
N TYR A 155 19.42 -8.09 19.66
CA TYR A 155 18.82 -7.03 18.87
C TYR A 155 17.30 -6.96 19.05
N MET A 156 16.59 -8.07 18.87
CA MET A 156 15.12 -8.15 18.98
C MET A 156 14.58 -7.84 20.38
N LYS A 157 15.40 -8.03 21.43
CA LYS A 157 15.04 -7.73 22.83
C LYS A 157 15.34 -6.28 23.24
N THR A 158 16.27 -5.61 22.56
CA THR A 158 16.70 -4.25 22.93
C THR A 158 15.70 -3.23 22.40
N LEU A 159 15.28 -2.25 23.21
CA LEU A 159 14.21 -1.29 22.87
C LEU A 159 12.86 -1.95 22.53
N ASN A 160 12.54 -3.08 23.17
CA ASN A 160 11.28 -3.79 22.94
C ASN A 160 10.54 -4.10 24.26
N PRO A 161 10.17 -3.08 25.05
CA PRO A 161 9.33 -3.27 26.22
C PRO A 161 7.92 -3.78 25.80
N PRO A 162 7.27 -4.62 26.61
CA PRO A 162 5.92 -5.13 26.31
C PRO A 162 4.90 -4.02 26.03
N GLU A 163 5.02 -2.88 26.71
CA GLU A 163 4.12 -1.73 26.63
C GLU A 163 4.05 -1.14 25.22
N THR A 164 5.17 -1.13 24.49
CA THR A 164 5.24 -0.52 23.14
C THR A 164 4.78 -1.46 22.03
N LYS A 165 4.33 -2.68 22.37
CA LYS A 165 3.72 -3.65 21.45
C LYS A 165 4.58 -3.92 20.21
N GLY A 166 5.90 -3.93 20.38
CA GLY A 166 6.87 -4.17 19.32
C GLY A 166 7.38 -2.92 18.60
N VAL A 167 6.83 -1.74 18.86
CA VAL A 167 7.37 -0.48 18.31
C VAL A 167 8.65 -0.11 19.06
N MET A 168 9.73 0.10 18.31
CA MET A 168 11.04 0.48 18.81
C MET A 168 11.15 1.98 19.05
N ALA A 169 10.69 2.77 18.07
CA ALA A 169 10.79 4.22 18.03
C ALA A 169 9.69 4.82 17.15
N ARG A 170 9.54 6.15 17.18
CA ARG A 170 8.74 6.92 16.24
C ARG A 170 9.65 7.79 15.38
N LEU A 171 9.41 7.81 14.06
CA LEU A 171 10.14 8.63 13.10
C LEU A 171 9.20 9.69 12.51
N ARG A 172 9.57 10.97 12.61
CA ARG A 172 8.80 12.10 12.08
C ARG A 172 9.65 12.96 11.14
N ILE A 173 9.08 13.32 9.98
CA ILE A 173 9.70 14.19 8.98
C ILE A 173 8.66 15.20 8.50
N PRO A 174 8.54 16.37 9.16
CA PRO A 174 7.43 17.30 8.93
C PRO A 174 7.35 17.86 7.51
N SER A 175 8.48 18.08 6.83
CA SER A 175 8.50 18.69 5.49
C SER A 175 7.83 17.84 4.39
N ILE A 176 7.58 16.55 4.67
CA ILE A 176 6.94 15.60 3.77
C ILE A 176 5.81 14.81 4.43
N ASP A 177 5.32 15.30 5.58
CA ASP A 177 4.23 14.71 6.38
C ASP A 177 4.43 13.21 6.70
N VAL A 178 5.66 12.80 6.99
CA VAL A 178 5.96 11.43 7.44
C VAL A 178 5.91 11.38 8.96
N ASP A 179 5.20 10.40 9.48
CA ASP A 179 5.14 10.07 10.91
C ASP A 179 4.81 8.58 11.05
N LEU A 180 5.83 7.78 11.35
CA LEU A 180 5.77 6.32 11.25
C LEU A 180 6.26 5.64 12.53
N PRO A 181 5.62 4.53 12.94
CA PRO A 181 6.23 3.64 13.91
C PRO A 181 7.42 2.93 13.26
N VAL A 182 8.49 2.79 14.03
CA VAL A 182 9.72 2.07 13.66
C VAL A 182 9.76 0.77 14.43
N TYR A 183 9.87 -0.34 13.73
CA TYR A 183 9.94 -1.70 14.30
C TYR A 183 11.33 -2.29 14.09
N HIS A 184 11.62 -3.39 14.79
CA HIS A 184 12.82 -4.18 14.52
C HIS A 184 12.75 -4.87 13.16
N THR A 185 13.91 -4.97 12.51
CA THR A 185 14.15 -5.60 11.20
C THR A 185 13.59 -4.82 10.03
N THR A 186 13.96 -5.25 8.82
CA THR A 186 13.42 -4.74 7.55
C THR A 186 12.82 -5.87 6.73
N ASN A 187 12.20 -6.84 7.41
CA ASN A 187 11.50 -7.95 6.78
C ASN A 187 10.17 -7.48 6.16
N SER A 188 9.66 -8.20 5.18
CA SER A 188 8.49 -7.78 4.41
C SER A 188 7.24 -7.56 5.27
N ASP A 189 7.04 -8.38 6.30
CA ASP A 189 5.91 -8.25 7.24
C ASP A 189 6.01 -7.00 8.14
N VAL A 190 7.24 -6.57 8.43
CA VAL A 190 7.52 -5.35 9.18
C VAL A 190 7.34 -4.12 8.29
N LEU A 191 7.92 -4.12 7.09
CA LEU A 191 7.82 -2.98 6.17
C LEU A 191 6.39 -2.74 5.65
N TYR A 192 5.51 -3.74 5.73
CA TYR A 192 4.07 -3.58 5.47
C TYR A 192 3.32 -2.87 6.62
N ARG A 193 3.85 -2.95 7.84
CA ARG A 193 3.25 -2.38 9.06
C ARG A 193 3.82 -1.02 9.46
N GLY A 194 4.95 -0.60 8.90
CA GLY A 194 5.58 0.67 9.23
C GLY A 194 7.01 0.77 8.72
N ALA A 195 7.80 1.62 9.37
CA ALA A 195 9.23 1.67 9.13
C ALA A 195 9.93 0.53 9.90
N GLY A 196 11.04 0.06 9.36
CA GLY A 196 11.88 -0.98 9.94
C GLY A 196 13.29 -0.49 10.19
N HIS A 197 13.82 -0.77 11.36
CA HIS A 197 15.23 -0.54 11.68
C HIS A 197 16.10 -1.65 11.06
N MET A 198 17.18 -1.26 10.39
CA MET A 198 18.10 -2.19 9.73
C MET A 198 18.92 -2.95 10.77
N TYR A 199 18.89 -4.28 10.69
CA TYR A 199 19.72 -5.10 11.56
C TYR A 199 21.20 -4.89 11.24
N GLY A 200 22.04 -4.78 12.27
CA GLY A 200 23.48 -4.55 12.11
C GLY A 200 23.89 -3.07 11.88
N SER A 201 22.94 -2.12 11.97
CA SER A 201 23.23 -0.69 12.20
C SER A 201 23.00 -0.30 13.66
N ASP A 202 23.47 0.88 14.06
CA ASP A 202 23.27 1.39 15.41
C ASP A 202 21.79 1.62 15.70
N LEU A 203 21.32 1.23 16.89
CA LEU A 203 19.97 1.53 17.35
C LEU A 203 19.75 3.05 17.39
N PRO A 204 18.51 3.52 17.19
CA PRO A 204 18.20 4.93 16.94
C PRO A 204 18.18 5.78 18.22
N VAL A 205 19.17 5.61 19.11
CA VAL A 205 19.37 6.34 20.37
C VAL A 205 20.45 7.44 20.26
N GLY A 206 20.97 7.67 19.06
CA GLY A 206 22.05 8.61 18.78
C GLY A 206 23.38 8.23 19.42
N GLY A 207 24.36 9.13 19.38
CA GLY A 207 25.69 8.95 19.97
C GLY A 207 26.83 9.14 18.97
N ASP A 208 28.02 9.44 19.50
CA ASP A 208 29.22 9.68 18.69
C ASP A 208 29.63 8.44 17.88
N GLY A 209 29.85 8.62 16.58
CA GLY A 209 30.21 7.54 15.67
C GLY A 209 29.05 6.69 15.17
N ASN A 210 27.83 6.91 15.69
CA ASN A 210 26.68 6.06 15.37
C ASN A 210 26.06 6.46 14.02
N ASN A 211 25.54 5.46 13.31
CA ASN A 211 24.66 5.65 12.17
C ASN A 211 23.49 4.66 12.21
N SER A 212 22.30 5.15 12.51
CA SER A 212 21.08 4.33 12.53
C SER A 212 20.41 4.30 11.16
N LEU A 213 19.99 3.12 10.71
CA LEU A 213 19.36 2.95 9.40
C LEU A 213 17.88 2.60 9.57
N ILE A 214 17.01 3.43 9.01
CA ILE A 214 15.57 3.22 9.04
C ILE A 214 15.06 3.11 7.60
N SER A 215 14.38 2.01 7.30
CA SER A 215 13.85 1.69 5.97
C SER A 215 12.33 1.67 5.98
N ALA A 216 11.70 2.18 4.92
CA ALA A 216 10.26 1.98 4.69
C ALA A 216 9.98 1.87 3.19
N HIS A 217 8.83 1.29 2.84
CA HIS A 217 8.44 1.11 1.44
C HIS A 217 8.21 2.44 0.71
N THR A 218 8.35 2.39 -0.60
CA THR A 218 7.94 3.41 -1.56
C THR A 218 7.09 2.74 -2.63
N GLY A 219 5.99 3.36 -3.02
CA GLY A 219 5.07 2.95 -4.07
C GLY A 219 4.09 1.87 -3.65
N MET A 220 3.70 1.80 -2.37
CA MET A 220 2.62 0.89 -1.96
C MET A 220 1.26 1.41 -2.43
N VAL A 221 0.37 0.49 -2.79
CA VAL A 221 -0.98 0.83 -3.28
C VAL A 221 -1.89 1.32 -2.15
N ASN A 222 -1.52 1.02 -0.90
CA ASN A 222 -2.38 1.19 0.27
C ASN A 222 -1.72 1.98 1.41
N ALA A 223 -0.52 2.54 1.29
CA ALA A 223 0.08 3.40 2.32
C ALA A 223 1.19 4.27 1.70
N SER A 224 1.35 5.50 2.18
CA SER A 224 2.31 6.45 1.63
C SER A 224 3.75 6.20 2.08
N MET A 225 3.97 5.76 3.32
CA MET A 225 5.30 5.42 3.87
C MET A 225 6.41 6.44 3.47
N PHE A 226 7.43 6.02 2.71
CA PHE A 226 8.52 6.86 2.21
C PHE A 226 8.35 7.31 0.75
N ASP A 227 7.12 7.29 0.20
CA ASP A 227 6.80 7.79 -1.14
C ASP A 227 7.42 9.16 -1.46
N ASN A 228 7.40 10.03 -0.45
CA ASN A 228 7.87 11.41 -0.54
C ASN A 228 9.32 11.61 -0.08
N LEU A 229 10.06 10.56 0.30
CA LEU A 229 11.43 10.68 0.79
C LEU A 229 12.36 11.37 -0.24
N ARG A 230 12.12 11.14 -1.54
CA ARG A 230 12.83 11.81 -2.64
C ARG A 230 12.66 13.34 -2.66
N LYS A 231 11.61 13.88 -2.02
CA LYS A 231 11.30 15.31 -1.97
C LYS A 231 12.06 16.05 -0.87
N LEU A 232 12.66 15.33 0.09
CA LEU A 232 13.49 15.93 1.13
C LEU A 232 14.61 16.76 0.51
N LYS A 233 15.06 17.78 1.22
CA LYS A 233 16.17 18.66 0.84
C LYS A 233 17.16 18.77 1.99
N ASP A 234 18.39 19.17 1.68
CA ASP A 234 19.37 19.44 2.72
C ASP A 234 18.85 20.54 3.66
N GLY A 235 19.03 20.32 4.96
CA GLY A 235 18.51 21.17 6.02
C GLY A 235 17.10 20.82 6.52
N ASP A 236 16.35 19.96 5.81
CA ASP A 236 15.07 19.45 6.30
C ASP A 236 15.25 18.69 7.62
N GLU A 237 14.30 18.83 8.53
CA GLU A 237 14.39 18.29 9.88
C GLU A 237 13.76 16.90 9.97
N VAL A 238 14.48 15.99 10.62
CA VAL A 238 14.06 14.62 10.91
C VAL A 238 14.11 14.42 12.42
N PHE A 239 13.06 13.85 12.98
CA PHE A 239 12.96 13.60 14.42
C PHE A 239 12.80 12.11 14.68
N VAL A 240 13.54 11.62 15.67
CA VAL A 240 13.40 10.26 16.22
C VAL A 240 12.99 10.40 17.67
N GLU A 241 11.88 9.79 18.04
CA GLU A 241 11.44 9.66 19.43
C GLU A 241 11.66 8.22 19.88
N VAL A 242 12.47 8.03 20.93
CA VAL A 242 12.85 6.71 21.44
C VAL A 242 12.91 6.72 22.96
N MET A 243 12.10 5.87 23.61
CA MET A 243 12.07 5.72 25.08
C MET A 243 12.04 7.05 25.85
N GLY A 244 11.30 8.04 25.34
CA GLY A 244 11.12 9.37 25.95
C GLY A 244 12.17 10.41 25.55
N GLU A 245 13.23 10.02 24.84
CA GLU A 245 14.18 10.96 24.24
C GLU A 245 13.73 11.37 22.84
N LYS A 246 13.84 12.67 22.55
CA LYS A 246 13.59 13.25 21.22
C LYS A 246 14.93 13.69 20.61
N LEU A 247 15.27 13.09 19.47
CA LEU A 247 16.52 13.34 18.75
C LEU A 247 16.18 14.11 17.47
N LYS A 248 16.86 15.25 17.24
CA LYS A 248 16.71 16.07 16.04
C LYS A 248 17.90 15.89 15.11
N TYR A 249 17.62 15.61 13.84
CA TYR A 249 18.59 15.48 12.76
C TYR A 249 18.25 16.47 11.65
N LYS A 250 19.26 16.90 10.88
CA LYS A 250 19.08 17.64 9.63
C LYS A 250 19.60 16.84 8.47
N VAL A 251 18.79 16.75 7.41
CA VAL A 251 19.17 16.08 6.17
C VAL A 251 20.44 16.72 5.61
N HIS A 252 21.40 15.88 5.25
CA HIS A 252 22.67 16.25 4.66
C HIS A 252 23.06 15.21 3.62
N GLY A 253 22.73 15.48 2.37
CA GLY A 253 23.11 14.67 1.22
C GLY A 253 22.23 13.44 1.00
N ARG A 254 22.31 12.93 -0.24
CA ARG A 254 21.63 11.71 -0.65
C ARG A 254 22.47 10.91 -1.64
N LYS A 255 22.21 9.61 -1.73
CA LYS A 255 22.87 8.73 -2.69
C LYS A 255 21.89 7.69 -3.23
N VAL A 256 22.04 7.33 -4.50
CA VAL A 256 21.39 6.16 -5.09
C VAL A 256 22.43 5.06 -5.21
N VAL A 257 22.12 3.87 -4.68
CA VAL A 257 23.03 2.72 -4.59
C VAL A 257 22.32 1.44 -5.02
N LYS A 258 23.08 0.39 -5.36
CA LYS A 258 22.48 -0.93 -5.60
C LYS A 258 22.00 -1.57 -4.29
N PRO A 259 20.99 -2.47 -4.33
CA PRO A 259 20.43 -3.09 -3.12
C PRO A 259 21.42 -3.89 -2.25
N ASN A 260 22.59 -4.24 -2.78
CA ASN A 260 23.66 -4.97 -2.09
C ASN A 260 24.88 -4.11 -1.73
N GLU A 261 24.88 -2.82 -2.09
CA GLU A 261 26.00 -1.89 -1.85
C GLU A 261 25.90 -1.20 -0.48
N TRP A 262 25.72 -2.00 0.58
CA TRP A 262 25.61 -1.47 1.95
C TRP A 262 26.92 -0.86 2.47
N GLN A 263 28.05 -1.12 1.82
CA GLN A 263 29.33 -0.48 2.13
C GLN A 263 29.31 1.04 1.90
N GLN A 264 28.28 1.57 1.23
CA GLN A 264 28.07 3.00 1.05
C GLN A 264 27.54 3.69 2.33
N VAL A 265 27.13 2.90 3.32
CA VAL A 265 26.75 3.37 4.66
C VAL A 265 28.02 3.58 5.47
N THR A 266 28.22 4.79 5.96
CA THR A 266 29.45 5.19 6.65
C THR A 266 29.21 5.51 8.11
N TYR A 267 30.18 5.13 8.93
CA TYR A 267 30.26 5.43 10.36
C TYR A 267 31.48 6.32 10.57
N GLU A 268 31.29 7.50 11.16
CA GLU A 268 32.33 8.53 11.27
C GLU A 268 32.44 9.01 12.71
N LYS A 269 33.62 8.84 13.32
CA LYS A 269 33.89 9.42 14.64
C LYS A 269 33.70 10.93 14.61
N GLY A 270 33.08 11.48 15.65
CA GLY A 270 32.69 12.90 15.73
C GLY A 270 31.29 13.19 15.19
N LYS A 271 30.58 12.20 14.62
CA LYS A 271 29.26 12.39 14.01
C LYS A 271 28.24 11.39 14.54
N ASP A 272 27.03 11.88 14.79
CA ASP A 272 25.82 11.09 15.07
C ASP A 272 24.92 11.20 13.83
N LYS A 273 24.69 10.08 13.16
CA LYS A 273 24.02 10.02 11.85
C LYS A 273 22.74 9.18 11.89
N LEU A 274 21.85 9.52 10.97
CA LEU A 274 20.65 8.77 10.64
C LEU A 274 20.58 8.63 9.11
N THR A 275 20.49 7.41 8.60
CA THR A 275 20.29 7.14 7.18
C THR A 275 18.89 6.58 6.94
N LEU A 276 18.07 7.31 6.20
CA LEU A 276 16.75 6.88 5.76
C LEU A 276 16.87 6.15 4.42
N VAL A 277 16.28 4.96 4.32
CA VAL A 277 16.43 4.06 3.18
C VAL A 277 15.08 3.77 2.54
N THR A 278 15.00 3.89 1.22
CA THR A 278 13.84 3.40 0.46
C THR A 278 14.22 2.91 -0.93
N CYS A 279 13.28 2.28 -1.63
CA CYS A 279 13.45 1.86 -3.01
C CYS A 279 13.34 3.03 -3.99
N THR A 280 14.09 2.97 -5.08
CA THR A 280 14.05 3.98 -6.16
C THR A 280 14.43 3.32 -7.50
N PRO A 281 14.06 3.84 -8.68
CA PRO A 281 13.04 4.87 -8.94
C PRO A 281 11.64 4.42 -8.50
N TYR A 282 10.75 5.39 -8.23
CA TYR A 282 9.38 5.14 -7.77
C TYR A 282 8.62 4.18 -8.71
N GLY A 283 8.10 3.08 -8.17
CA GLY A 283 7.37 2.06 -8.93
C GLY A 283 8.25 1.07 -9.73
N ILE A 284 9.57 1.31 -9.81
CA ILE A 284 10.54 0.43 -10.46
C ILE A 284 11.37 -0.33 -9.42
N ASN A 285 11.78 0.35 -8.35
CA ASN A 285 12.39 -0.22 -7.14
C ASN A 285 13.68 -1.05 -7.36
N THR A 286 14.43 -0.76 -8.44
CA THR A 286 15.69 -1.45 -8.80
C THR A 286 16.87 -1.08 -7.91
N ASP A 287 16.87 0.12 -7.35
CA ASP A 287 17.95 0.72 -6.59
C ASP A 287 17.45 1.14 -5.20
N ARG A 288 18.36 1.67 -4.37
CA ARG A 288 18.04 2.22 -3.05
C ARG A 288 18.43 3.68 -3.00
N LEU A 289 17.51 4.51 -2.49
CA LEU A 289 17.77 5.88 -2.11
C LEU A 289 18.17 5.89 -0.64
N LEU A 290 19.37 6.39 -0.37
CA LEU A 290 19.88 6.71 0.96
C LEU A 290 19.79 8.22 1.14
N VAL A 291 19.05 8.67 2.15
CA VAL A 291 19.03 10.07 2.60
C VAL A 291 19.73 10.13 3.94
N ASN A 292 20.86 10.82 4.01
CA ASN A 292 21.63 10.93 5.24
C ASN A 292 21.19 12.17 6.00
N ALA A 293 21.21 12.10 7.31
CA ALA A 293 20.96 13.21 8.20
C ALA A 293 21.98 13.17 9.35
N GLU A 294 22.39 14.34 9.83
CA GLU A 294 23.34 14.49 10.93
C GLU A 294 22.64 15.14 12.13
N ARG A 295 23.03 14.71 13.33
CA ARG A 295 22.44 15.16 14.60
C ARG A 295 22.67 16.66 14.80
N VAL A 296 21.62 17.35 15.24
CA VAL A 296 21.68 18.75 15.67
C VAL A 296 21.05 18.92 17.05
N PRO A 297 21.39 20.00 17.78
CA PRO A 297 20.71 20.33 19.03
C PRO A 297 19.19 20.45 18.83
N LEU A 298 18.43 19.97 19.81
CA LEU A 298 16.98 20.13 19.83
C LEU A 298 16.65 21.50 20.43
N ASP A 299 16.22 22.43 19.57
CA ASP A 299 15.94 23.82 19.98
C ASP A 299 14.68 23.93 20.85
N ASN A 300 13.64 23.13 20.56
CA ASN A 300 12.39 23.12 21.31
C ASN A 300 11.91 21.69 21.57
N PRO A 301 12.06 21.17 22.80
CA PRO A 301 11.61 19.82 23.15
C PRO A 301 10.09 19.67 23.16
N ASN A 302 9.36 20.75 23.44
CA ASN A 302 7.90 20.76 23.58
C ASN A 302 7.17 21.13 22.27
N GLU A 303 7.87 21.14 21.13
CA GLU A 303 7.22 21.39 19.86
C GLU A 303 6.15 20.31 19.62
N PRO A 304 4.87 20.69 19.47
CA PRO A 304 3.78 19.74 19.34
C PRO A 304 4.02 18.85 18.13
N SER A 305 3.77 17.55 18.29
CA SER A 305 3.58 16.64 17.16
C SER A 305 2.37 17.15 16.39
N GLY A 306 2.60 17.78 15.22
CA GLY A 306 1.50 18.15 14.34
C GLY A 306 0.63 16.93 14.06
N GLY A 307 -0.69 17.09 14.13
CA GLY A 307 -1.62 15.99 13.89
C GLY A 307 -1.60 15.50 12.44
N TRP A 308 -2.11 14.29 12.22
CA TRP A 308 -2.20 13.69 10.89
C TRP A 308 -2.89 14.61 9.86
N ARG A 309 -2.33 14.64 8.65
CA ARG A 309 -2.90 15.37 7.50
C ARG A 309 -2.94 14.43 6.30
N PRO A 310 -4.04 14.44 5.52
CA PRO A 310 -4.11 13.62 4.32
C PRO A 310 -3.14 14.16 3.26
N VAL A 311 -2.15 13.35 2.88
CA VAL A 311 -1.26 13.66 1.77
C VAL A 311 -1.63 12.83 0.56
N LEU A 312 -1.90 13.52 -0.55
CA LEU A 312 -2.25 12.88 -1.81
C LEU A 312 -1.00 12.73 -2.69
N SER A 313 -0.57 11.48 -2.88
CA SER A 313 0.31 11.07 -3.97
C SER A 313 -0.27 11.47 -5.34
N TRP A 314 0.61 11.75 -6.30
CA TRP A 314 0.24 12.28 -7.61
C TRP A 314 -0.75 11.41 -8.40
N TRP A 315 -0.68 10.08 -8.23
CA TRP A 315 -1.58 9.14 -8.88
C TRP A 315 -3.00 9.22 -8.30
N MET A 316 -3.14 9.47 -6.99
CA MET A 316 -4.45 9.72 -6.37
C MET A 316 -5.09 10.98 -6.94
N ILE A 317 -4.29 12.04 -7.16
CA ILE A 317 -4.77 13.27 -7.79
C ILE A 317 -5.27 12.98 -9.21
N LEU A 318 -4.52 12.18 -9.98
CA LEU A 318 -4.91 11.76 -11.32
C LEU A 318 -6.25 10.99 -11.32
N ASP A 319 -6.41 10.02 -10.42
CA ASP A 319 -7.64 9.24 -10.29
C ASP A 319 -8.84 10.12 -9.93
N LEU A 320 -8.66 11.09 -9.01
CA LEU A 320 -9.68 12.07 -8.67
C LEU A 320 -10.08 12.94 -9.87
N ILE A 321 -9.13 13.36 -10.70
CA ILE A 321 -9.41 14.10 -11.94
C ILE A 321 -10.22 13.23 -12.92
N ILE A 322 -9.87 11.96 -13.08
CA ILE A 322 -10.61 11.02 -13.94
C ILE A 322 -12.06 10.87 -13.45
N ILE A 323 -12.24 10.67 -12.14
CA ILE A 323 -13.57 10.59 -11.52
C ILE A 323 -14.36 11.87 -11.79
N LEU A 324 -13.75 13.05 -11.59
CA LEU A 324 -14.39 14.34 -11.84
C LEU A 324 -14.83 14.48 -13.31
N LEU A 325 -13.98 14.12 -14.27
CA LEU A 325 -14.32 14.16 -15.70
C LEU A 325 -15.50 13.24 -16.04
N VAL A 326 -15.53 12.01 -15.49
CA VAL A 326 -16.65 11.08 -15.67
C VAL A 326 -17.95 11.69 -15.13
N LEU A 327 -17.92 12.29 -13.94
CA LEU A 327 -19.09 12.94 -13.33
C LEU A 327 -19.56 14.14 -14.16
N LEU A 328 -18.65 14.96 -14.68
CA LEU A 328 -18.98 16.10 -15.55
C LEU A 328 -19.63 15.64 -16.86
N VAL A 329 -19.13 14.56 -17.48
CA VAL A 329 -19.73 13.98 -18.69
C VAL A 329 -21.15 13.47 -18.42
N VAL A 330 -21.36 12.79 -17.28
CA VAL A 330 -22.69 12.32 -16.87
C VAL A 330 -23.63 13.51 -16.63
N ALA A 331 -23.19 14.51 -15.87
CA ALA A 331 -23.95 15.71 -15.59
C ALA A 331 -24.31 16.47 -16.88
N TRP A 332 -23.37 16.60 -17.82
CA TRP A 332 -23.62 17.24 -19.12
C TRP A 332 -24.64 16.47 -19.97
N ARG A 333 -24.55 15.14 -19.99
CA ARG A 333 -25.54 14.30 -20.69
C ARG A 333 -26.93 14.47 -20.08
N GLU A 334 -27.03 14.54 -18.76
CA GLU A 334 -28.29 14.76 -18.06
C GLU A 334 -28.87 16.15 -18.30
N TYR A 335 -28.03 17.17 -18.21
CA TYR A 335 -28.40 18.55 -18.54
C TYR A 335 -28.93 18.67 -19.98
N LYS A 336 -28.24 18.06 -20.95
CA LYS A 336 -28.67 18.04 -22.36
C LYS A 336 -29.98 17.29 -22.55
N ALA A 337 -30.18 16.17 -21.83
CA ALA A 337 -31.43 15.42 -21.86
C ALA A 337 -32.59 16.22 -21.25
N TRP A 338 -32.35 16.95 -20.16
CA TRP A 338 -33.32 17.84 -19.52
C TRP A 338 -33.68 19.03 -20.42
N ARG A 339 -32.69 19.73 -21.01
CA ARG A 339 -32.92 20.82 -21.97
C ARG A 339 -33.74 20.38 -23.18
N ARG A 340 -33.48 19.19 -23.74
CA ARG A 340 -34.28 18.62 -24.83
C ARG A 340 -35.74 18.39 -24.43
N LYS A 341 -35.98 17.86 -23.22
CA LYS A 341 -37.35 17.69 -22.70
C LYS A 341 -38.06 19.02 -22.47
N LYS A 342 -37.34 20.05 -21.99
CA LYS A 342 -37.89 21.40 -21.79
C LYS A 342 -38.33 22.01 -23.12
N LYS A 343 -37.46 22.03 -24.14
CA LYS A 343 -37.80 22.50 -25.49
C LYS A 343 -39.00 21.76 -26.08
N GLN A 344 -39.08 20.43 -25.93
CA GLN A 344 -40.23 19.65 -26.38
C GLN A 344 -41.54 20.01 -25.68
N LYS A 345 -41.50 20.39 -24.40
CA LYS A 345 -42.68 20.86 -23.67
C LYS A 345 -43.10 22.25 -24.14
N GLU A 346 -42.14 23.15 -24.32
CA GLU A 346 -42.38 24.51 -24.83
C GLU A 346 -43.01 24.46 -26.23
N THR A 347 -42.44 23.71 -27.18
CA THR A 347 -43.01 23.57 -28.54
C THR A 347 -44.43 22.99 -28.53
N LYS A 348 -44.70 21.99 -27.67
CA LYS A 348 -46.05 21.42 -27.54
C LYS A 348 -47.05 22.39 -26.93
N ALA A 349 -46.63 23.22 -25.97
CA ALA A 349 -47.49 24.25 -25.40
C ALA A 349 -47.83 25.32 -26.45
N THR A 350 -46.85 25.77 -27.25
CA THR A 350 -47.08 26.71 -28.36
C THR A 350 -48.06 26.15 -29.39
N GLN A 351 -47.85 24.90 -29.85
CA GLN A 351 -48.76 24.24 -30.81
C GLN A 351 -50.18 24.04 -30.26
N ALA A 352 -50.33 23.74 -28.97
CA ALA A 352 -51.65 23.61 -28.35
C ALA A 352 -52.38 24.95 -28.27
N THR A 353 -51.64 26.05 -28.08
CA THR A 353 -52.21 27.41 -28.00
C THR A 353 -52.67 27.90 -29.38
N GLU A 354 -51.91 27.60 -30.44
CA GLU A 354 -52.27 27.90 -31.83
C GLU A 354 -53.47 27.11 -32.35
N GLN A 355 -53.77 25.92 -31.80
CA GLN A 355 -54.93 25.11 -32.20
C GLN A 355 -56.24 25.50 -31.48
N THR A 356 -56.14 26.31 -30.43
CA THR A 356 -57.29 26.80 -29.63
C THR A 356 -57.66 28.25 -29.90
N ALA A 357 -56.87 28.96 -30.71
CA ALA A 357 -57.15 30.29 -31.24
C ALA A 357 -57.67 30.14 -32.67
#